data_AF-A0A3L7PGB7-F1
#
_entry.id   AF-A0A3L7PGB7-F1
#
_cell.length_a   1.000
_cell.length_b   1.000
_cell.length_c   1.000
_cell.angle_alpha   90.00
_cell.angle_beta   90.00
_cell.angle_gamma   90.00
#
_symmetry.space_group_name_H-M   'P 1'
#
loop_
_entity.id
_entity.type
_entity.pdbx_description
1 polymer ?
#
loop_
_entity_poly.entity_id
_entity_poly.type
_entity_poly.pdbx_seq_one_letter_code
_entity_poly.pdbx_strand_id
1 'polypeptide(L)'
;MASSRAEIVAEILYGLKKEDQYATLSSIARRAGFSPGSNCRTIAACMTTIQKDWPHLEFWRGIHDDGVVPKNTPQAEALQGQGIELRDEGENWTIILAEDKIVVWETSLDGKAIPVKPAAG
;
A
#
# COMPACT_ATOMS: atom_id res chain seq x y z
N MET A 1 -16.13 14.53 -8.40
CA MET A 1 -15.40 15.43 -7.49
C MET A 1 -14.80 14.54 -6.43
N ALA A 2 -13.46 14.51 -6.34
CA ALA A 2 -12.80 13.70 -5.33
C ALA A 2 -13.19 14.19 -3.94
N SER A 3 -13.37 13.27 -2.98
CA SER A 3 -13.59 13.69 -1.60
C SER A 3 -12.29 14.26 -1.01
N SER A 4 -12.39 15.13 -0.01
CA SER A 4 -11.22 15.66 0.71
C SER A 4 -10.28 14.55 1.23
N ARG A 5 -10.84 13.38 1.57
CA ARG A 5 -10.04 12.19 1.94
C ARG A 5 -9.20 11.64 0.79
N ALA A 6 -9.74 11.62 -0.43
CA ALA A 6 -9.03 11.10 -1.60
C ALA A 6 -7.88 12.02 -2.00
N GLU A 7 -8.05 13.34 -1.89
CA GLU A 7 -7.00 14.32 -2.12
C GLU A 7 -5.85 14.15 -1.12
N ILE A 8 -6.14 13.99 0.18
CA ILE A 8 -5.10 13.77 1.21
C ILE A 8 -4.35 12.46 0.97
N VAL A 9 -5.05 11.38 0.63
CA VAL A 9 -4.42 10.09 0.34
C VAL A 9 -3.57 10.17 -0.94
N ALA A 10 -4.01 10.92 -1.95
CA ALA A 10 -3.24 11.16 -3.17
C ALA A 10 -1.91 11.87 -2.87
N GLU A 11 -1.89 12.88 -2.00
CA GLU A 11 -0.66 13.54 -1.55
C GLU A 11 0.29 12.57 -0.83
N ILE A 12 -0.25 11.67 0.00
CA ILE A 12 0.56 10.64 0.68
C ILE A 12 1.18 9.68 -0.34
N LEU A 13 0.41 9.20 -1.32
CA LEU A 13 0.91 8.34 -2.39
C LEU A 13 1.95 9.04 -3.26
N TYR A 14 1.77 10.33 -3.53
CA TYR A 14 2.76 11.13 -4.24
C TYR A 14 4.08 11.18 -3.48
N GLY A 15 4.05 11.36 -2.16
CA GLY A 15 5.22 11.27 -1.29
C GLY A 15 5.91 9.90 -1.39
N LEU A 16 5.16 8.82 -1.25
CA LEU A 16 5.67 7.45 -1.39
C LEU A 16 6.32 7.21 -2.76
N LYS A 17 5.69 7.68 -3.84
CA LYS A 17 6.25 7.58 -5.19
C LYS A 17 7.56 8.35 -5.32
N LYS A 18 7.63 9.56 -4.78
CA LYS A 18 8.83 10.41 -4.86
C LYS A 18 10.01 9.80 -4.11
N GLU A 19 9.75 9.14 -2.98
CA GLU A 19 10.78 8.50 -2.15
C GLU A 19 11.02 7.02 -2.51
N ASP A 20 10.31 6.52 -3.52
CA ASP A 20 10.30 5.11 -3.93
C ASP A 20 10.06 4.13 -2.76
N GLN A 21 9.00 4.41 -2.01
CA GLN A 21 8.59 3.68 -0.81
C GLN A 21 7.17 3.12 -0.96
N TYR A 22 6.82 2.29 0.02
CA TYR A 22 5.55 1.60 0.17
C TYR A 22 5.02 1.81 1.59
N ALA A 23 3.72 1.71 1.77
CA ALA A 23 3.11 1.74 3.10
C ALA A 23 1.85 0.88 3.15
N THR A 24 1.44 0.50 4.36
CA THR A 24 0.20 -0.27 4.53
C THR A 24 -1.03 0.62 4.36
N LEU A 25 -2.13 0.03 3.91
CA LEU A 25 -3.41 0.73 3.75
C LEU A 25 -3.88 1.34 5.09
N SER A 26 -3.70 0.65 6.21
CA SER A 26 -4.00 1.22 7.53
C SER A 26 -3.13 2.41 7.88
N SER A 27 -1.82 2.34 7.61
CA SER A 27 -0.89 3.44 7.89
C SER A 27 -1.22 4.68 7.05
N ILE A 28 -1.53 4.49 5.77
CA ILE A 28 -1.97 5.56 4.87
C ILE A 28 -3.27 6.20 5.37
N ALA A 29 -4.28 5.40 5.74
CA ALA A 29 -5.57 5.92 6.21
C ALA A 29 -5.41 6.76 7.50
N ARG A 30 -4.65 6.25 8.46
CA ARG A 30 -4.38 6.94 9.73
C ARG A 30 -3.63 8.24 9.51
N ARG A 31 -2.61 8.24 8.63
CA ARG A 31 -1.90 9.46 8.23
C ARG A 31 -2.82 10.46 7.55
N ALA A 32 -3.79 9.99 6.77
CA ALA A 32 -4.83 10.83 6.18
C ALA A 32 -5.92 11.28 7.18
N GLY A 33 -5.80 10.93 8.46
CA GLY A 33 -6.70 11.39 9.52
C GLY A 33 -8.02 10.62 9.62
N PHE A 34 -8.11 9.40 9.09
CA PHE A 34 -9.33 8.60 9.19
C PHE A 34 -9.07 7.12 9.48
N SER A 35 -10.10 6.43 9.98
CA SER A 35 -10.01 4.99 10.22
C SER A 35 -9.97 4.21 8.90
N PRO A 36 -9.07 3.21 8.74
CA PRO A 36 -9.06 2.35 7.56
C PRO A 36 -10.35 1.51 7.40
N GLY A 37 -11.16 1.43 8.46
CA GLY A 37 -12.34 0.58 8.53
C GLY A 37 -11.98 -0.89 8.73
N SER A 38 -12.99 -1.73 8.92
CA SER A 38 -12.80 -3.17 9.07
C SER A 38 -12.09 -3.75 7.83
N ASN A 39 -10.98 -4.46 8.06
CA ASN A 39 -10.18 -5.07 7.00
C ASN A 39 -9.84 -4.10 5.85
N CYS A 40 -9.43 -2.88 6.20
CA CYS A 40 -9.08 -1.82 5.25
C CYS A 40 -10.16 -1.42 4.22
N ARG A 41 -11.44 -1.81 4.41
CA ARG A 41 -12.49 -1.55 3.42
C ARG A 41 -12.72 -0.07 3.11
N THR A 42 -12.54 0.82 4.09
CA THR A 42 -12.79 2.27 3.88
C THR A 42 -11.69 2.88 3.02
N ILE A 43 -10.43 2.57 3.29
CA ILE A 43 -9.30 3.05 2.50
C ILE A 43 -9.24 2.36 1.13
N ALA A 44 -9.62 1.09 1.01
CA ALA A 44 -9.71 0.39 -0.27
C ALA A 44 -10.69 1.08 -1.23
N ALA A 45 -11.87 1.48 -0.76
CA ALA A 45 -12.83 2.26 -1.56
C ALA A 45 -12.27 3.63 -1.99
N CYS A 46 -11.47 4.26 -1.12
CA CYS A 46 -10.76 5.50 -1.45
C CYS A 46 -9.72 5.26 -2.57
N MET A 47 -8.94 4.17 -2.47
CA MET A 47 -7.94 3.79 -3.47
C MET A 47 -8.55 3.54 -4.85
N THR A 48 -9.76 2.96 -4.93
CA THR A 48 -10.48 2.83 -6.21
C THR A 48 -10.76 4.19 -6.86
N THR A 49 -11.08 5.21 -6.06
CA THR A 49 -11.28 6.58 -6.57
C THR A 49 -9.97 7.17 -7.07
N ILE A 50 -8.88 6.97 -6.31
CA ILE A 50 -7.56 7.47 -6.67
C ILE A 50 -7.02 6.82 -7.93
N GLN A 51 -7.21 5.51 -8.09
CA GLN A 51 -6.83 4.79 -9.29
C GLN A 51 -7.50 5.37 -10.55
N LYS A 52 -8.75 5.81 -10.43
CA LYS A 52 -9.51 6.40 -11.54
C LYS A 52 -9.08 7.84 -11.83
N ASP A 53 -8.99 8.67 -10.79
CA ASP A 53 -8.79 10.11 -10.95
C ASP A 53 -7.30 10.48 -11.10
N TRP A 54 -6.40 9.69 -10.51
CA TRP A 54 -4.94 9.89 -10.54
C TRP A 54 -4.17 8.58 -10.77
N PRO A 55 -4.33 7.91 -11.94
CA PRO A 55 -3.67 6.63 -12.23
C PRO A 55 -2.13 6.69 -12.19
N HIS A 56 -1.55 7.88 -12.33
CA HIS A 56 -0.10 8.11 -12.31
C HIS A 56 0.53 8.10 -10.90
N LEU A 57 -0.29 8.08 -9.84
CA LEU A 57 0.20 8.09 -8.44
C LEU A 57 0.59 6.70 -7.92
N GLU A 58 0.59 5.68 -8.78
CA GLU A 58 1.11 4.36 -8.44
C GLU A 58 0.44 3.79 -7.18
N PHE A 59 -0.90 3.74 -7.20
CA PHE A 59 -1.73 3.27 -6.09
C PHE A 59 -1.29 1.90 -5.54
N TRP A 60 -0.63 1.08 -6.36
CA TRP A 60 -0.04 -0.20 -6.01
C TRP A 60 1.03 -0.12 -4.91
N ARG A 61 1.55 1.08 -4.58
CA ARG A 61 2.43 1.34 -3.42
C ARG A 61 1.73 1.21 -2.07
N GLY A 62 0.40 1.29 -2.05
CA GLY A 62 -0.42 0.98 -0.87
C GLY A 62 -0.70 -0.52 -0.77
N ILE A 63 -0.15 -1.18 0.24
CA ILE A 63 -0.24 -2.64 0.42
C ILE A 63 -1.26 -2.97 1.50
N HIS A 64 -2.05 -4.03 1.29
CA HIS A 64 -2.97 -4.51 2.33
C HIS A 64 -2.21 -4.89 3.60
N ASP A 65 -2.81 -4.70 4.78
CA ASP A 65 -2.13 -4.93 6.06
C ASP A 65 -1.66 -6.39 6.26
N ASP A 66 -2.28 -7.33 5.56
CA ASP A 66 -1.89 -8.75 5.59
C ASP A 66 -0.68 -9.06 4.69
N GLY A 67 -0.17 -8.08 3.94
CA GLY A 67 1.03 -8.24 3.09
C GLY A 67 0.82 -9.10 1.84
N VAL A 68 -0.43 -9.41 1.50
CA VAL A 68 -0.78 -10.25 0.34
C VAL A 68 -1.46 -9.45 -0.77
N VAL A 69 -1.29 -9.91 -2.00
CA VAL A 69 -1.97 -9.42 -3.20
C VAL A 69 -2.56 -10.58 -3.99
N PRO A 70 -3.84 -10.52 -4.41
CA PRO A 70 -4.40 -11.57 -5.27
C PRO A 70 -3.70 -11.61 -6.62
N LYS A 71 -3.49 -12.83 -7.14
CA LYS A 71 -2.94 -13.03 -8.48
C LYS A 71 -3.87 -12.43 -9.53
N ASN A 72 -3.31 -12.07 -10.69
CA ASN A 72 -4.05 -11.49 -11.82
C ASN A 72 -4.77 -10.16 -11.51
N THR A 73 -4.22 -9.38 -10.59
CA THR A 73 -4.70 -8.01 -10.33
C THR A 73 -3.72 -6.98 -10.92
N PRO A 74 -4.19 -5.78 -11.30
CA PRO A 74 -3.31 -4.71 -11.77
C PRO A 74 -2.21 -4.34 -10.76
N GLN A 75 -2.48 -4.51 -9.46
CA GLN A 75 -1.48 -4.31 -8.42
C GLN A 75 -0.38 -5.38 -8.48
N ALA A 76 -0.74 -6.66 -8.62
CA ALA A 76 0.23 -7.74 -8.75
C ALA A 76 1.13 -7.57 -9.99
N GLU A 77 0.53 -7.22 -11.13
CA GLU A 77 1.26 -6.95 -12.37
C GLU A 77 2.23 -5.76 -12.22
N ALA A 78 1.79 -4.69 -11.58
CA ALA A 78 2.64 -3.53 -11.34
C ALA A 78 3.81 -3.85 -10.40
N LEU A 79 3.56 -4.55 -9.28
CA LEU A 79 4.61 -4.95 -8.34
C LEU A 79 5.64 -5.87 -9.00
N GLN A 80 5.19 -6.83 -9.80
CA GLN A 80 6.07 -7.70 -10.58
C GLN A 80 6.88 -6.92 -11.62
N GLY A 81 6.25 -5.96 -12.31
CA GLY A 81 6.91 -5.08 -13.27
C GLY A 81 7.97 -4.15 -12.66
N GLN A 82 7.85 -3.84 -11.37
CA GLN A 82 8.85 -3.09 -10.60
C GLN A 82 9.97 -3.98 -10.03
N GLY A 83 9.91 -5.30 -10.24
CA GLY A 83 10.90 -6.24 -9.72
C GLY A 83 10.77 -6.51 -8.22
N ILE A 84 9.61 -6.25 -7.62
CA ILE A 84 9.34 -6.61 -6.22
C ILE A 84 9.26 -8.14 -6.09
N GLU A 85 9.87 -8.68 -5.03
CA GLU A 85 9.86 -10.11 -4.75
C GLU A 85 8.45 -10.53 -4.30
N LEU A 86 7.83 -11.47 -5.02
CA LEU A 86 6.49 -11.99 -4.76
C LEU A 86 6.60 -13.50 -4.54
N ARG A 87 6.16 -13.97 -3.37
CA ARG A 87 6.14 -15.40 -3.02
C ARG A 87 4.78 -16.01 -3.33
N ASP A 88 4.78 -17.15 -4.01
CA ASP A 88 3.56 -17.88 -4.33
C ASP A 88 2.92 -18.53 -3.09
N GLU A 89 1.66 -18.19 -2.82
CA GLU A 89 0.81 -18.79 -1.78
C GLU A 89 -0.57 -19.21 -2.34
N GLY A 90 -0.57 -19.89 -3.49
CA GLY A 90 -1.79 -20.48 -4.05
C GLY A 90 -2.61 -19.49 -4.87
N GLU A 91 -3.64 -18.87 -4.28
CA GLU A 91 -4.46 -17.86 -4.98
C GLU A 91 -3.90 -16.44 -4.83
N ASN A 92 -3.03 -16.23 -3.84
CA ASN A 92 -2.41 -14.94 -3.54
C ASN A 92 -0.88 -15.01 -3.69
N TRP A 93 -0.27 -13.83 -3.75
CA TRP A 93 1.16 -13.63 -3.59
C TRP A 93 1.44 -12.85 -2.32
N THR A 94 2.42 -13.31 -1.53
CA THR A 94 2.96 -12.56 -0.41
C THR A 94 4.01 -11.59 -0.93
N ILE A 95 3.86 -10.32 -0.59
CA ILE A 95 4.75 -9.25 -1.01
C ILE A 95 5.94 -9.21 -0.06
N ILE A 96 7.15 -9.31 -0.61
CA ILE A 96 8.39 -9.24 0.14
C ILE A 96 9.07 -7.91 -0.22
N LEU A 97 9.10 -7.00 0.76
CA LEU A 97 9.79 -5.72 0.64
C LEU A 97 11.07 -5.72 1.47
N ALA A 98 12.04 -4.95 0.98
CA ALA A 98 13.17 -4.55 1.81
C ALA A 98 12.70 -3.59 2.91
N GLU A 99 13.33 -3.66 4.08
CA GLU A 99 12.94 -2.86 5.25
C GLU A 99 13.03 -1.34 5.00
N ASP A 100 13.99 -0.89 4.20
CA ASP A 100 14.18 0.51 3.82
C ASP A 100 13.13 1.02 2.80
N LYS A 101 12.38 0.11 2.18
CA LYS A 101 11.33 0.42 1.20
C LYS A 101 9.96 0.56 1.84
N ILE A 102 9.75 0.12 3.07
CA ILE A 102 8.48 0.26 3.78
C ILE A 102 8.54 1.39 4.79
N VAL A 103 7.56 2.29 4.73
CA VAL A 103 7.38 3.34 5.74
C VAL A 103 6.24 2.96 6.65
N VAL A 104 6.55 2.93 7.95
CA VAL A 104 5.55 2.84 9.00
C VAL A 104 5.53 4.18 9.72
N TRP A 105 4.47 4.94 9.52
CA TRP A 105 4.24 6.12 10.36
C TRP A 105 3.74 5.65 11.72
N GLU A 106 4.47 5.98 12.78
CA GLU A 106 4.05 5.71 14.15
C GLU A 106 2.74 6.44 14.43
N THR A 107 1.63 5.73 14.25
CA THR A 107 0.32 6.17 14.71
C THR A 107 -0.37 4.92 15.26
N SER A 108 -0.12 4.66 16.54
CA SER A 108 -0.69 3.58 17.38
C SER A 108 -2.19 3.40 17.07
N LEU A 109 -2.77 2.20 16.90
CA LEU A 109 -2.63 0.93 17.64
C LEU A 109 -2.64 -0.28 16.68
N ASP A 110 -2.09 -1.42 17.09
CA ASP A 110 -2.18 -2.76 16.44
C ASP A 110 -1.13 -3.15 15.38
N GLY A 111 0.09 -2.59 15.46
CA GLY A 111 1.25 -2.88 14.58
C GLY A 111 1.48 -4.34 14.17
N LYS A 112 0.80 -4.80 13.12
CA LYS A 112 1.14 -6.03 12.40
C LYS A 112 2.31 -5.73 11.46
N ALA A 113 3.43 -6.40 11.69
CA ALA A 113 4.59 -6.34 10.82
C ALA A 113 4.28 -7.07 9.51
N ILE A 114 4.52 -6.40 8.38
CA ILE A 114 4.65 -7.06 7.09
C ILE A 114 5.98 -7.85 7.12
N PRO A 115 6.04 -9.07 6.57
CA PRO A 115 7.30 -9.79 6.43
C PRO A 115 8.30 -8.96 5.62
N VAL A 116 9.29 -8.40 6.31
CA VAL A 116 10.43 -7.68 5.73
C VAL A 116 11.59 -8.64 5.51
N LYS A 117 12.26 -8.51 4.36
CA LYS A 117 13.53 -9.19 4.12
C LYS A 117 14.64 -8.39 4.79
N PRO A 118 15.51 -9.01 5.61
CA PRO A 118 16.66 -8.31 6.17
C PRO A 118 17.55 -7.80 5.03
N ALA A 119 17.98 -6.55 5.12
CA ALA A 119 18.95 -5.97 4.18
C ALA A 119 20.21 -6.86 4.17
N ALA A 120 20.60 -7.33 2.99
CA ALA A 120 21.83 -8.10 2.84
C ALA A 120 23.02 -7.18 3.18
N GLY A 121 23.68 -7.46 4.31
CA GLY A 121 24.95 -6.85 4.69
C GLY A 121 26.15 -7.43 3.95
#